data_AF-X0Z778-F1
#
_entry.id   AF-X0Z778-F1
#
_cell.length_a   1.000
_cell.length_b   1.000
_cell.length_c   1.000
_cell.angle_alpha   90.00
_cell.angle_beta   90.00
_cell.angle_gamma   90.00
#
_symmetry.space_group_name_H-M   'P 1'
#
loop_
_entity.id
_entity.type
_entity.pdbx_description
1 polymer ?
#
loop_
_entity_poly.entity_id
_entity_poly.type
_entity_poly.pdbx_seq_one_letter_code
_entity_poly.pdbx_strand_id
1 'polypeptide(L)' 'QDGAPLQFDEDLALKILKENEITVELVLKEGAGEATAWGCDLSYEYVRINGDYRS' A
#
# COMPACT_ATOMS: atom_id res chain seq x y z
N GLN A 1 -16.62 -0.91 -4.99
CA GLN A 1 -17.38 -0.27 -3.89
C GLN A 1 -18.02 -1.37 -3.07
N ASP A 2 -18.20 -1.20 -1.76
CA ASP A 2 -18.77 -2.22 -0.86
C ASP A 2 -18.06 -3.59 -0.96
N GLY A 3 -16.73 -3.56 -0.98
CA GLY A 3 -15.90 -4.76 -1.10
C GLY A 3 -15.80 -5.35 -2.51
N ALA A 4 -16.58 -4.87 -3.48
CA ALA A 4 -16.43 -5.26 -4.88
C ALA A 4 -15.29 -4.46 -5.57
N PRO A 5 -14.52 -5.10 -6.46
CA PRO A 5 -13.54 -4.41 -7.29
C PRO A 5 -14.23 -3.35 -8.16
N LEU A 6 -13.53 -2.25 -8.43
CA LEU A 6 -13.97 -1.22 -9.35
C LEU A 6 -13.11 -1.26 -10.59
N GLN A 7 -13.68 -0.93 -11.74
CA GLN A 7 -12.88 -0.61 -12.91
C GLN A 7 -12.22 0.74 -12.68
N PHE A 8 -10.91 0.82 -12.90
CA PHE A 8 -10.13 2.03 -12.73
C PHE A 8 -9.12 2.15 -13.88
N ASP A 9 -8.57 3.35 -14.03
CA ASP A 9 -7.52 3.64 -15.00
C ASP A 9 -6.15 3.18 -14.44
N GLU A 10 -5.58 2.13 -15.03
CA GLU A 10 -4.30 1.57 -14.61
C GLU A 10 -3.14 2.55 -14.81
N ASP A 11 -3.16 3.39 -15.85
CA ASP A 11 -2.10 4.37 -16.11
C ASP A 11 -2.11 5.47 -15.04
N LEU A 12 -3.30 5.90 -14.63
CA LEU A 12 -3.45 6.83 -13.51
C LEU A 12 -3.01 6.21 -12.20
N ALA A 13 -3.42 4.96 -11.92
CA ALA A 13 -3.00 4.25 -10.72
C ALA A 13 -1.48 4.08 -10.66
N LEU A 14 -0.85 3.73 -11.79
CA LEU A 14 0.60 3.61 -11.89
C LEU A 14 1.31 4.95 -11.63
N LYS A 15 0.75 6.07 -12.09
CA LYS A 15 1.31 7.40 -11.78
C LYS A 15 1.25 7.68 -10.28
N ILE A 16 0.11 7.42 -9.64
CA ILE A 16 -0.05 7.61 -8.18
C ILE A 16 0.93 6.72 -7.40
N LEU A 17 1.08 5.45 -7.79
CA LEU A 17 1.97 4.50 -7.11
C LEU A 17 3.47 4.78 -7.33
N LYS A 18 3.83 5.70 -8.22
CA LYS A 18 5.23 6.14 -8.43
C LYS A 18 5.63 7.33 -7.57
N GLU A 19 4.68 7.94 -6.87
CA GLU A 19 4.97 9.03 -5.94
C GLU A 19 5.73 8.52 -4.70
N ASN A 20 6.47 9.42 -4.05
CA ASN A 20 7.28 9.05 -2.88
C ASN A 20 6.43 8.71 -1.65
N GLU A 21 5.24 9.30 -1.53
CA GLU A 21 4.30 9.05 -0.44
C GLU A 21 2.96 8.61 -1.01
N ILE A 22 2.45 7.50 -0.50
CA ILE A 22 1.18 6.92 -0.93
C ILE A 22 0.25 6.87 0.28
N THR A 23 -0.94 7.45 0.13
CA THR A 23 -2.01 7.35 1.12
C THR A 23 -3.01 6.29 0.69
N VAL A 24 -3.33 5.38 1.61
CA VAL A 24 -4.37 4.35 1.41
C VAL A 24 -5.48 4.61 2.40
N GLU A 25 -6.68 4.89 1.89
CA GLU A 25 -7.87 5.12 2.70
C GLU A 25 -8.75 3.86 2.73
N LEU A 26 -9.17 3.46 3.94
CA LEU A 26 -9.99 2.28 4.16
C LEU A 26 -11.20 2.65 5.02
N VAL A 27 -12.41 2.36 4.53
CA VAL A 27 -13.67 2.60 5.24
C VAL A 27 -14.36 1.27 5.50
N LEU A 28 -14.32 0.81 6.76
CA LEU A 28 -14.86 -0.50 7.17
C LEU A 28 -16.37 -0.50 7.40
N LYS A 29 -16.99 0.67 7.62
CA LYS A 29 -18.43 0.84 7.92
C LYS A 29 -18.93 0.05 9.15
N GLU A 30 -18.05 -0.23 10.11
CA GLU A 30 -18.34 -1.02 11.32
C GLU A 30 -18.32 -0.18 12.62
N GLY A 31 -18.64 1.12 12.53
CA GLY A 31 -18.68 2.04 13.66
C GLY A 31 -17.96 3.35 13.40
N ALA A 32 -17.56 4.04 14.47
CA ALA A 32 -16.93 5.36 14.43
C ALA A 32 -15.44 5.36 14.85
N GLY A 33 -14.84 4.18 15.00
CA GLY A 33 -13.41 4.07 15.31
C GLY A 33 -12.55 4.51 14.14
N GLU A 34 -11.42 5.15 14.44
CA GLU A 34 -10.43 5.60 13.46
C GLU A 34 -9.03 5.23 13.95
N ALA A 35 -8.16 4.85 13.00
CA ALA A 35 -6.74 4.60 13.26
C ALA A 35 -5.91 4.97 12.04
N THR A 36 -4.69 5.42 12.28
CA THR A 36 -3.69 5.69 11.24
C THR A 36 -2.47 4.82 11.48
N ALA A 37 -1.94 4.23 10.42
CA ALA A 37 -0.70 3.47 10.44
C ALA A 37 0.24 3.97 9.34
N TRP A 38 1.54 3.78 9.55
CA TRP A 38 2.57 4.16 8.60
C TRP A 38 3.43 2.93 8.28
N GLY A 39 3.90 2.88 7.05
CA GLY A 39 4.78 1.82 6.57
C GLY A 39 5.56 2.30 5.36
N CYS A 40 6.27 1.37 4.73
CA CYS A 40 7.00 1.60 3.50
C CYS A 40 6.81 0.43 2.54
N ASP A 41 7.28 0.59 1.31
CA ASP A 41 7.30 -0.48 0.32
C ASP A 41 8.27 -1.61 0.71
N LEU A 42 8.02 -2.79 0.16
CA LEU A 42 8.93 -3.92 0.27
C LEU A 42 9.87 -3.93 -0.94
N SER A 43 11.05 -3.36 -0.78
CA SER A 43 12.03 -3.23 -1.86
C SER A 43 12.94 -4.46 -2.01
N TYR A 44 13.54 -4.61 -3.19
CA TYR A 44 14.57 -5.61 -3.45
C TYR A 44 15.78 -5.45 -2.51
N GLU A 45 16.19 -4.20 -2.25
CA GLU A 45 17.32 -3.90 -1.37
C GLU A 45 17.06 -4.35 0.07
N TYR A 46 15.81 -4.22 0.56
CA TYR A 46 15.43 -4.77 1.86
C TYR A 46 15.67 -6.28 1.92
N VAL A 47 15.25 -7.01 0.88
CA VAL A 47 15.46 -8.47 0.78
C VAL A 47 16.94 -8.81 0.70
N ARG A 48 17.72 -8.09 -0.12
CA ARG A 48 19.17 -8.32 -0.25
C ARG A 48 19.92 -8.12 1.06
N ILE A 49 19.67 -7.00 1.75
CA ILE A 49 20.33 -6.67 3.03
C ILE A 49 20.01 -7.71 4.12
N ASN A 50 18.76 -8.16 4.20
CA ASN A 50 18.32 -9.08 5.25
C ASN A 50 18.42 -10.56 4.87
N GLY A 51 18.53 -10.88 3.58
CA GLY A 51 18.61 -12.25 3.06
C GLY A 51 19.99 -12.89 3.25
N ASP A 52 21.05 -12.08 3.17
CA ASP A 52 22.43 -12.55 3.34
C ASP A 52 22.79 -12.91 4.79
N TYR A 53 21.88 -12.69 5.75
CA TYR A 53 22.12 -12.93 7.18
C TYR A 53 22.27 -14.41 7.58
N ARG A 54 21.96 -15.35 6.69
CA ARG A 54 22.04 -16.81 6.94
C ARG A 54 22.64 -17.62 5.79
N SER A 55 23.50 -17.00 4.97
CA SER A 55 24.30 -17.72 3.95
C SER A 55 25.61 -18.25 4.54
#